data_AF-V5GQ59-F1
#
_entry.id   AF-V5GQ59-F1
#
_cell.length_a   1.000
_cell.length_b   1.000
_cell.length_c   1.000
_cell.angle_alpha   90.00
_cell.angle_beta   90.00
_cell.angle_gamma   90.00
#
_symmetry.space_group_name_H-M   'P 1'
#
loop_
_entity.id
_entity.type
_entity.pdbx_description
1 polymer ?
#
loop_
_entity_poly.entity_id
_entity_poly.type
_entity_poly.pdbx_seq_one_letter_code
_entity_poly.pdbx_strand_id
1 'polypeptide(L)'
;MFGEKKVKEIERIPISNNTVARRIDEMAEWAEDELIRRVVGSKYYTVQLDESTDVQGLSQLLVFVRSICQDDVREDILFCKPISRGTGEEIFNSIDSHIKGKGLEWKNCVGICPDGARTMCGKNCSVVTRVFEGSSCALWTHCSLHREELVSKALPDDLKTVLNSAVKIVNYIKTRPLQARLFQKLLLHTEVR
;
A
#
# COMPACT_ATOMS: atom_id res chain seq x y z
N MET A 1 -45.76 -17.03 10.56
CA MET A 1 -44.30 -17.03 10.36
C MET A 1 -43.70 -15.97 11.29
N PHE A 2 -42.63 -16.27 12.01
CA PHE A 2 -42.21 -15.64 13.27
C PHE A 2 -42.34 -14.10 13.36
N GLY A 3 -42.94 -13.58 14.45
CA GLY A 3 -43.10 -12.14 14.69
C GLY A 3 -41.78 -11.42 15.00
N GLU A 4 -41.75 -10.10 14.83
CA GLU A 4 -40.54 -9.24 14.93
C GLU A 4 -39.69 -9.47 16.18
N LYS A 5 -40.31 -9.81 17.32
CA LYS A 5 -39.59 -10.14 18.56
C LYS A 5 -38.64 -11.34 18.40
N LYS A 6 -39.07 -12.40 17.70
CA LYS A 6 -38.25 -13.60 17.49
C LYS A 6 -37.12 -13.38 16.48
N VAL A 7 -37.31 -12.50 15.50
CA VAL A 7 -36.24 -12.09 14.58
C VAL A 7 -35.13 -11.38 15.36
N LYS A 8 -35.48 -10.43 16.24
CA LYS A 8 -34.51 -9.72 17.09
C LYS A 8 -33.78 -10.63 18.07
N GLU A 9 -34.38 -11.73 18.51
CA GLU A 9 -33.70 -12.73 19.34
C GLU A 9 -32.69 -13.56 18.54
N ILE A 10 -33.00 -13.91 17.29
CA ILE A 10 -32.09 -14.63 16.38
C ILE A 10 -30.90 -13.74 15.99
N GLU A 11 -31.12 -12.45 15.74
CA GLU A 11 -30.05 -11.48 15.42
C GLU A 11 -29.04 -11.29 16.56
N ARG A 12 -29.41 -11.62 17.80
CA ARG A 12 -28.51 -11.56 18.97
C ARG A 12 -27.62 -12.79 19.11
N ILE A 13 -27.85 -13.85 18.33
CA ILE A 13 -27.04 -15.06 18.40
C ILE A 13 -25.67 -14.74 17.77
N PRO A 14 -24.57 -14.85 18.54
CA PRO A 14 -23.25 -14.57 18.00
C PRO A 14 -22.90 -15.59 16.93
N ILE A 15 -22.30 -15.11 15.86
CA ILE A 15 -21.80 -15.95 14.77
C ILE A 15 -20.53 -16.66 15.25
N SER A 16 -20.36 -17.93 14.89
CA SER A 16 -19.14 -18.68 15.24
C SER A 16 -17.89 -18.07 14.61
N ASN A 17 -16.74 -18.23 15.27
CA ASN A 17 -15.44 -17.77 14.76
C ASN A 17 -15.15 -18.31 13.34
N ASN A 18 -15.53 -19.57 13.06
CA ASN A 18 -15.36 -20.17 11.73
C ASN A 18 -16.20 -19.47 10.66
N THR A 19 -17.42 -19.07 11.01
CA THR A 19 -18.27 -18.34 10.06
C THR A 19 -17.79 -16.90 9.87
N VAL A 20 -17.26 -16.26 10.92
CA VAL A 20 -16.63 -14.94 10.79
C VAL A 20 -15.39 -15.02 9.90
N ALA A 21 -14.50 -16.00 10.12
CA ALA A 21 -13.31 -16.22 9.30
C ALA A 21 -13.68 -16.42 7.82
N ARG A 22 -14.60 -17.35 7.53
CA ARG A 22 -15.07 -17.58 6.15
C ARG A 22 -15.63 -16.32 5.49
N ARG A 23 -16.37 -15.49 6.23
CA ARG A 23 -16.89 -14.22 5.69
C ARG A 23 -15.77 -13.22 5.40
N ILE A 24 -14.74 -13.17 6.23
CA ILE A 24 -13.56 -12.33 5.98
C ILE A 24 -12.85 -12.79 4.71
N ASP A 25 -12.65 -14.09 4.55
CA ASP A 25 -12.00 -14.67 3.37
C ASP A 25 -12.79 -14.39 2.09
N GLU A 26 -14.11 -14.67 2.09
CA GLU A 26 -15.00 -14.40 0.95
C GLU A 26 -15.02 -12.90 0.58
N MET A 27 -15.01 -12.01 1.57
CA MET A 27 -14.95 -10.56 1.33
C MET A 27 -13.59 -10.10 0.82
N ALA A 28 -12.50 -10.72 1.28
CA ALA A 28 -11.16 -10.41 0.83
C ALA A 28 -10.95 -10.86 -0.62
N GLU A 29 -11.38 -12.07 -0.97
CA GLU A 29 -11.37 -12.58 -2.36
C GLU A 29 -12.16 -11.65 -3.28
N TRP A 30 -13.38 -11.26 -2.87
CA TRP A 30 -14.19 -10.32 -3.65
C TRP A 30 -13.52 -8.96 -3.85
N ALA A 31 -12.89 -8.42 -2.80
CA ALA A 31 -12.18 -7.14 -2.86
C ALA A 31 -10.96 -7.21 -3.79
N GLU A 32 -10.22 -8.32 -3.73
CA GLU A 32 -9.08 -8.58 -4.62
C GLU A 32 -9.54 -8.70 -6.08
N ASP A 33 -10.58 -9.48 -6.37
CA ASP A 33 -11.12 -9.63 -7.72
C ASP A 33 -11.60 -8.31 -8.32
N GLU A 34 -12.27 -7.48 -7.51
CA GLU A 34 -12.72 -6.15 -7.92
C GLU A 34 -11.54 -5.20 -8.19
N LEU A 35 -10.46 -5.29 -7.40
CA LEU A 35 -9.22 -4.56 -7.65
C LEU A 35 -8.59 -5.00 -8.99
N ILE A 36 -8.40 -6.31 -9.18
CA ILE A 36 -7.79 -6.85 -10.41
C ILE A 36 -8.61 -6.44 -11.63
N ARG A 37 -9.95 -6.51 -11.55
CA ARG A 37 -10.85 -6.07 -12.62
C ARG A 37 -10.60 -4.60 -13.02
N ARG A 38 -10.40 -3.72 -12.04
CA ARG A 38 -10.10 -2.30 -12.29
C ARG A 38 -8.73 -2.11 -12.93
N VAL A 39 -7.70 -2.79 -12.42
CA VAL A 39 -6.34 -2.70 -12.95
C VAL A 39 -6.28 -3.20 -14.39
N VAL A 40 -6.94 -4.32 -14.70
CA VAL A 40 -7.07 -4.84 -16.08
C VAL A 40 -7.81 -3.84 -16.97
N GLY A 41 -8.90 -3.25 -16.46
CA GLY A 41 -9.68 -2.23 -17.18
C GLY A 41 -8.90 -0.94 -17.49
N SER A 42 -7.93 -0.56 -16.64
CA SER A 42 -7.05 0.60 -16.83
C SER A 42 -6.08 0.44 -18.02
N LYS A 43 -5.87 -0.80 -18.51
CA LYS A 43 -4.86 -1.19 -19.51
C LYS A 43 -3.41 -0.99 -19.09
N TYR A 44 -3.08 0.09 -18.38
CA TYR A 44 -1.74 0.37 -17.85
C TYR A 44 -1.78 0.55 -16.34
N TYR A 45 -0.70 0.15 -15.68
CA TYR A 45 -0.55 0.30 -14.23
C TYR A 45 0.92 0.52 -13.85
N THR A 46 1.14 0.97 -12.61
CA THR A 46 2.47 1.03 -12.00
C THR A 46 2.46 0.30 -10.67
N VAL A 47 3.61 -0.23 -10.26
CA VAL A 47 3.75 -0.91 -8.96
C VAL A 47 4.70 -0.15 -8.05
N GLN A 48 4.34 -0.01 -6.78
CA GLN A 48 5.24 0.48 -5.74
C GLN A 48 5.53 -0.65 -4.77
N LEU A 49 6.81 -0.81 -4.42
CA LEU A 49 7.29 -1.91 -3.58
C LEU A 49 7.84 -1.32 -2.28
N ASP A 50 7.40 -1.88 -1.17
CA ASP A 50 7.87 -1.52 0.16
C ASP A 50 8.06 -2.78 1.02
N GLU A 51 8.98 -2.69 1.98
CA GLU A 51 9.24 -3.74 2.96
C GLU A 51 8.93 -3.21 4.36
N SER A 52 8.10 -3.93 5.10
CA SER A 52 7.78 -3.61 6.49
C SER A 52 8.07 -4.80 7.39
N THR A 53 8.21 -4.54 8.69
CA THR A 53 8.40 -5.59 9.69
C THR A 53 7.15 -5.68 10.55
N ASP A 54 6.57 -6.88 10.67
CA ASP A 54 5.40 -7.09 11.50
C ASP A 54 5.75 -7.13 13.01
N VAL A 55 4.72 -7.24 13.85
CA VAL A 55 4.87 -7.28 15.32
C VAL A 55 5.64 -8.50 15.83
N GLN A 56 5.82 -9.53 14.99
CA GLN A 56 6.60 -10.74 15.29
C GLN A 56 8.04 -10.64 14.76
N GLY A 57 8.40 -9.53 14.12
CA GLY A 57 9.73 -9.34 13.53
C GLY A 57 9.90 -9.98 12.16
N LEU A 58 8.82 -10.45 11.52
CA LEU A 58 8.88 -11.02 10.19
C LEU A 58 8.79 -9.93 9.14
N SER A 59 9.62 -10.05 8.10
CA SER A 59 9.59 -9.13 6.97
C SER A 59 8.39 -9.42 6.07
N GLN A 60 7.68 -8.37 5.70
CA GLN A 60 6.49 -8.38 4.86
C GLN A 60 6.77 -7.52 3.62
N LEU A 61 6.60 -8.11 2.45
CA LEU A 61 6.59 -7.41 1.18
C LEU A 61 5.21 -6.82 0.94
N LEU A 62 5.13 -5.50 0.84
CA LEU A 62 3.93 -4.78 0.43
C LEU A 62 4.09 -4.34 -1.01
N VAL A 63 3.08 -4.66 -1.83
CA VAL A 63 3.01 -4.22 -3.21
C VAL A 63 1.75 -3.40 -3.39
N PHE A 64 1.93 -2.16 -3.82
CA PHE A 64 0.84 -1.26 -4.18
C PHE A 64 0.73 -1.19 -5.69
N VAL A 65 -0.49 -1.13 -6.19
CA VAL A 65 -0.78 -0.91 -7.60
C VAL A 65 -1.45 0.44 -7.77
N ARG A 66 -1.00 1.18 -8.77
CA ARG A 66 -1.60 2.44 -9.18
C ARG A 66 -2.09 2.32 -10.61
N SER A 67 -3.35 2.66 -10.82
CA SER A 67 -4.03 2.53 -12.11
C SER A 67 -5.04 3.67 -12.33
N ILE A 68 -5.48 3.85 -13.56
CA ILE A 68 -6.50 4.85 -13.92
C ILE A 68 -7.87 4.18 -13.83
N CYS A 69 -8.74 4.73 -13.00
CA CYS A 69 -10.11 4.26 -12.84
C CYS A 69 -11.05 5.46 -12.91
N GLN A 70 -11.95 5.47 -13.89
CA GLN A 70 -12.90 6.58 -14.09
C GLN A 70 -12.21 7.95 -14.20
N ASP A 71 -11.15 8.02 -15.01
CA ASP A 71 -10.32 9.22 -15.24
C ASP A 71 -9.55 9.75 -14.01
N ASP A 72 -9.57 9.01 -12.90
CA ASP A 72 -8.84 9.35 -11.68
C ASP A 72 -7.75 8.30 -11.39
N VAL A 73 -6.67 8.74 -10.76
CA VAL A 73 -5.58 7.85 -10.35
C VAL A 73 -5.97 7.20 -9.03
N ARG A 74 -6.12 5.88 -9.04
CA ARG A 74 -6.36 5.08 -7.84
C ARG A 74 -5.10 4.33 -7.45
N GLU A 75 -4.84 4.30 -6.16
CA GLU A 75 -3.79 3.50 -5.55
C GLU A 75 -4.41 2.56 -4.52
N ASP A 76 -4.07 1.29 -4.61
CA ASP A 76 -4.58 0.23 -3.75
C ASP A 76 -3.46 -0.76 -3.42
N ILE A 77 -3.60 -1.49 -2.31
CA ILE A 77 -2.70 -2.59 -1.96
C ILE A 77 -3.03 -3.77 -2.88
N LEU A 78 -2.06 -4.19 -3.69
CA LEU A 78 -2.18 -5.38 -4.53
C LEU A 78 -2.07 -6.64 -3.69
N PHE A 79 -1.02 -6.75 -2.87
CA PHE A 79 -0.90 -7.81 -1.87
C PHE A 79 0.11 -7.46 -0.77
N CYS A 80 0.02 -8.18 0.33
CA CYS A 80 1.00 -8.21 1.41
C CYS A 80 1.37 -9.67 1.69
N LYS A 81 2.66 -10.01 1.62
CA LYS A 81 3.14 -11.39 1.81
C LYS A 81 4.43 -11.43 2.62
N PRO A 82 4.61 -12.43 3.48
CA PRO A 82 5.87 -12.61 4.19
C PRO A 82 7.00 -12.96 3.22
N ILE A 83 8.18 -12.42 3.47
CA ILE A 83 9.42 -12.77 2.77
C ILE A 83 10.45 -13.26 3.79
N SER A 84 11.21 -14.28 3.42
CA SER A 84 12.11 -14.95 4.35
C SER A 84 13.53 -14.39 4.27
N ARG A 85 14.11 -14.37 3.06
CA ARG A 85 15.53 -14.00 2.85
C ARG A 85 15.69 -12.57 2.38
N GLY A 86 14.62 -11.94 1.87
CA GLY A 86 14.66 -10.57 1.35
C GLY A 86 15.63 -10.42 0.19
N THR A 87 15.78 -11.47 -0.63
CA THR A 87 16.62 -11.41 -1.84
C THR A 87 15.82 -10.86 -3.01
N GLY A 88 16.49 -10.20 -3.96
CA GLY A 88 15.81 -9.60 -5.12
C GLY A 88 15.13 -10.66 -5.98
N GLU A 89 15.64 -11.89 -5.93
CA GLU A 89 15.03 -13.04 -6.56
C GLU A 89 13.73 -13.49 -5.92
N GLU A 90 13.74 -13.69 -4.60
CA GLU A 90 12.56 -14.09 -3.85
C GLU A 90 11.44 -13.04 -4.00
N ILE A 91 11.81 -11.76 -3.87
CA ILE A 91 10.88 -10.63 -4.04
C ILE A 91 10.30 -10.62 -5.45
N PHE A 92 11.15 -10.69 -6.49
CA PHE A 92 10.68 -10.71 -7.87
C PHE A 92 9.77 -11.90 -8.15
N ASN A 93 10.15 -13.11 -7.73
CA ASN A 93 9.36 -14.32 -7.96
C ASN A 93 7.99 -14.25 -7.26
N SER A 94 7.93 -13.66 -6.06
CA SER A 94 6.67 -13.42 -5.34
C SER A 94 5.73 -12.48 -6.12
N ILE A 95 6.28 -11.38 -6.64
CA ILE A 95 5.54 -10.39 -7.44
C ILE A 95 5.10 -11.01 -8.78
N ASP A 96 6.02 -11.65 -9.50
CA ASP A 96 5.78 -12.26 -10.81
C ASP A 96 4.70 -13.35 -10.72
N SER A 97 4.77 -14.22 -9.71
CA SER A 97 3.77 -15.26 -9.47
C SER A 97 2.39 -14.68 -9.21
N HIS A 98 2.32 -13.56 -8.46
CA HIS A 98 1.05 -12.91 -8.17
C HIS A 98 0.47 -12.20 -9.41
N ILE A 99 1.29 -11.42 -10.13
CA ILE A 99 0.89 -10.72 -11.36
C ILE A 99 0.38 -11.73 -12.41
N LYS A 100 1.17 -12.75 -12.72
CA LYS A 100 0.77 -13.79 -13.70
C LYS A 100 -0.42 -14.60 -13.22
N GLY A 101 -0.46 -14.95 -11.93
CA GLY A 101 -1.57 -15.70 -11.33
C GLY A 101 -2.91 -14.98 -11.40
N LYS A 102 -2.90 -13.65 -11.43
CA LYS A 102 -4.10 -12.81 -11.57
C LYS A 102 -4.38 -12.35 -13.00
N GLY A 103 -3.64 -12.86 -13.99
CA GLY A 103 -3.81 -12.51 -15.40
C GLY A 103 -3.34 -11.09 -15.76
N LEU A 104 -2.57 -10.45 -14.89
CA LEU A 104 -1.89 -9.19 -15.20
C LEU A 104 -0.63 -9.47 -16.02
N GLU A 105 -0.29 -8.55 -16.91
CA GLU A 105 0.84 -8.69 -17.81
C GLU A 105 1.87 -7.59 -17.56
N TRP A 106 3.14 -7.97 -17.43
CA TRP A 106 4.23 -7.01 -17.25
C TRP A 106 4.31 -5.97 -18.37
N LYS A 107 3.95 -6.32 -19.61
CA LYS A 107 3.92 -5.39 -20.75
C LYS A 107 3.03 -4.14 -20.52
N ASN A 108 2.06 -4.26 -19.61
CA ASN A 108 1.14 -3.19 -19.22
C ASN A 108 1.63 -2.42 -17.99
N CYS A 109 2.66 -2.92 -17.30
CA CYS A 109 3.32 -2.21 -16.22
C CYS A 109 4.23 -1.14 -16.81
N VAL A 110 3.86 0.13 -16.65
CA VAL A 110 4.59 1.28 -17.19
C VAL A 110 5.54 1.91 -16.18
N GLY A 111 5.52 1.44 -14.93
CA GLY A 111 6.38 2.01 -13.89
C GLY A 111 6.55 1.15 -12.65
N ILE A 112 7.73 1.23 -12.05
CA ILE A 112 8.09 0.56 -10.80
C ILE A 112 8.76 1.54 -9.82
N CYS A 113 8.28 1.52 -8.56
CA CYS A 113 8.76 2.41 -7.51
C CYS A 113 9.16 1.63 -6.25
N PRO A 114 10.41 1.17 -6.12
CA PRO A 114 10.92 0.57 -4.89
C PRO A 114 11.44 1.61 -3.89
N ASP A 115 11.54 1.20 -2.63
CA ASP A 115 12.12 1.95 -1.50
C ASP A 115 13.58 2.41 -1.68
N GLY A 116 14.31 1.86 -2.66
CA GLY A 116 15.69 2.21 -2.93
C GLY A 116 16.71 1.28 -2.27
N ALA A 117 16.27 0.22 -1.60
CA ALA A 117 17.17 -0.78 -1.06
C ALA A 117 18.05 -1.40 -2.16
N ARG A 118 19.30 -1.75 -1.81
CA ARG A 118 20.26 -2.33 -2.78
C ARG A 118 19.72 -3.57 -3.48
N THR A 119 18.92 -4.36 -2.77
CA THR A 119 18.23 -5.54 -3.31
C THR A 119 17.24 -5.19 -4.43
N MET A 120 16.59 -4.03 -4.32
CA MET A 120 15.54 -3.58 -5.23
C MET A 120 16.09 -2.81 -6.43
N CYS A 121 17.18 -2.03 -6.23
CA CYS A 121 17.74 -1.11 -7.22
C CYS A 121 19.20 -1.40 -7.63
N GLY A 122 19.76 -2.51 -7.18
CA GLY A 122 21.16 -2.89 -7.45
C GLY A 122 21.48 -3.02 -8.95
N LYS A 123 22.72 -2.69 -9.32
CA LYS A 123 23.20 -2.73 -10.72
C LYS A 123 23.09 -4.11 -11.37
N ASN A 124 23.17 -5.18 -10.57
CA ASN A 124 23.13 -6.56 -11.03
C ASN A 124 22.03 -7.31 -10.29
N CYS A 125 21.11 -7.96 -11.01
CA CYS A 125 20.09 -8.87 -10.46
C CYS A 125 19.09 -8.25 -9.47
N SER A 126 18.79 -6.96 -9.61
CA SER A 126 17.76 -6.32 -8.79
C SER A 126 16.34 -6.63 -9.28
N VAL A 127 15.35 -6.39 -8.43
CA VAL A 127 13.93 -6.51 -8.81
C VAL A 127 13.62 -5.66 -10.02
N VAL A 128 14.14 -4.43 -10.08
CA VAL A 128 13.93 -3.51 -11.21
C VAL A 128 14.51 -4.08 -12.51
N THR A 129 15.74 -4.61 -12.48
CA THR A 129 16.36 -5.21 -13.67
C THR A 129 15.51 -6.35 -14.23
N ARG A 130 14.98 -7.21 -13.35
CA ARG A 130 14.12 -8.34 -13.75
C ARG A 130 12.75 -7.89 -14.27
N VAL A 131 12.17 -6.83 -13.71
CA VAL A 131 10.94 -6.23 -14.24
C VAL A 131 11.14 -5.67 -15.65
N PHE A 132 12.31 -5.08 -15.94
CA PHE A 132 12.62 -4.59 -17.27
C PHE A 132 12.78 -5.68 -18.34
N GLU A 133 13.05 -6.93 -17.95
CA GLU A 133 13.00 -8.07 -18.88
C GLU A 133 11.56 -8.36 -19.35
N GLY A 134 10.55 -8.13 -18.51
CA GLY A 134 9.14 -8.29 -18.84
C GLY A 134 8.46 -7.01 -19.35
N SER A 135 9.01 -5.84 -19.04
CA SER A 135 8.53 -4.52 -19.46
C SER A 135 9.68 -3.57 -19.74
N SER A 136 10.24 -3.65 -20.95
CA SER A 136 11.40 -2.85 -21.35
C SER A 136 11.14 -1.34 -21.42
N CYS A 137 9.87 -0.93 -21.46
CA CYS A 137 9.45 0.48 -21.50
C CYS A 137 9.04 1.03 -20.14
N ALA A 138 9.07 0.22 -19.07
CA ALA A 138 8.70 0.68 -17.74
C ALA A 138 9.70 1.73 -17.22
N LEU A 139 9.19 2.76 -16.55
CA LEU A 139 10.00 3.74 -15.85
C LEU A 139 10.28 3.29 -14.42
N TRP A 140 11.49 3.50 -13.95
CA TRP A 140 11.83 3.28 -12.55
C TRP A 140 12.05 4.61 -11.84
N THR A 141 11.45 4.74 -10.66
CA THR A 141 11.62 5.88 -9.76
C THR A 141 11.88 5.42 -8.34
N HIS A 142 12.71 6.13 -7.59
CA HIS A 142 12.83 5.90 -6.15
C HIS A 142 11.58 6.35 -5.40
N CYS A 143 11.21 5.64 -4.33
CA CYS A 143 10.15 6.07 -3.42
C CYS A 143 10.44 7.47 -2.84
N SER A 144 9.52 8.41 -3.09
CA SER A 144 9.67 9.81 -2.66
C SER A 144 9.75 9.93 -1.14
N LEU A 145 8.95 9.14 -0.41
CA LEU A 145 8.96 9.13 1.06
C LEU A 145 10.32 8.70 1.61
N HIS A 146 10.92 7.66 1.01
CA HIS A 146 12.23 7.19 1.42
C HIS A 146 13.33 8.23 1.12
N ARG A 147 13.22 8.94 -0.02
CA ARG A 147 14.12 10.07 -0.34
C ARG A 147 13.97 11.21 0.65
N GLU A 148 12.75 11.59 1.01
CA GLU A 148 12.49 12.64 1.99
C GLU A 148 13.02 12.25 3.38
N GLU A 149 12.83 11.01 3.79
CA GLU A 149 13.38 10.50 5.04
C GLU A 149 14.91 10.57 5.06
N LEU A 150 15.57 10.17 3.98
CA LEU A 150 17.03 10.27 3.83
C LEU A 150 17.52 11.72 3.88
N VAL A 151 16.83 12.64 3.20
CA VAL A 151 17.15 14.07 3.26
C VAL A 151 16.97 14.61 4.67
N SER A 152 15.90 14.21 5.39
CA SER A 152 15.64 14.66 6.75
C SER A 152 16.78 14.31 7.73
N LYS A 153 17.48 13.20 7.48
CA LYS A 153 18.65 12.75 8.26
C LYS A 153 19.89 13.60 8.00
N ALA A 154 19.99 14.26 6.85
CA ALA A 154 21.12 15.06 6.42
C ALA A 154 20.86 16.59 6.47
N LEU A 155 19.78 17.03 7.12
CA LEU A 155 19.46 18.45 7.23
C LEU A 155 20.48 19.21 8.09
N PRO A 156 20.85 20.44 7.71
CA PRO A 156 21.54 21.39 8.59
C PRO A 156 20.78 21.62 9.89
N ASP A 157 21.49 21.95 10.97
CA ASP A 157 20.91 22.09 12.32
C ASP A 157 19.75 23.10 12.39
N ASP A 158 19.84 24.22 11.67
CA ASP A 158 18.78 25.23 11.61
C ASP A 158 17.48 24.65 11.02
N LEU A 159 17.58 23.93 9.90
CA LEU A 159 16.42 23.30 9.24
C LEU A 159 15.89 22.11 10.05
N LYS A 160 16.79 21.35 10.67
CA LYS A 160 16.42 20.24 11.57
C LYS A 160 15.63 20.74 12.78
N THR A 161 15.98 21.90 13.31
CA THR A 161 15.25 22.53 14.43
C THR A 161 13.82 22.92 14.04
N VAL A 162 13.65 23.49 12.84
CA VAL A 162 12.33 23.81 12.29
C VAL A 162 11.51 22.54 12.06
N LEU A 163 12.08 21.51 11.42
CA LEU A 163 11.42 20.23 11.19
C LEU A 163 10.97 19.59 12.51
N ASN A 164 11.85 19.52 13.51
CA ASN A 164 11.52 18.97 14.82
C ASN A 164 10.38 19.73 15.51
N SER A 165 10.34 21.05 15.35
CA SER A 165 9.24 21.87 15.87
C SER A 165 7.92 21.54 15.17
N ALA A 166 7.92 21.41 13.84
CA ALA A 166 6.75 21.00 13.06
C ALA A 166 6.26 19.61 13.47
N VAL A 167 7.16 18.62 13.59
CA VAL A 167 6.85 17.27 14.06
C VAL A 167 6.20 17.28 15.45
N LYS A 168 6.72 18.09 16.38
CA LYS A 168 6.12 18.25 17.73
C LYS A 168 4.69 18.79 17.66
N ILE A 169 4.44 19.79 16.81
CA ILE A 169 3.11 20.37 16.62
C ILE A 169 2.15 19.32 16.04
N VAL A 170 2.56 18.63 14.98
CA VAL A 170 1.76 17.58 14.35
C VAL A 170 1.42 16.47 15.36
N ASN A 171 2.41 16.00 16.12
CA ASN A 171 2.20 14.98 17.15
C ASN A 171 1.25 15.46 18.25
N TYR A 172 1.36 16.72 18.68
CA TYR A 172 0.44 17.32 19.65
C TYR A 172 -1.00 17.33 19.14
N ILE A 173 -1.21 17.67 17.87
CA ILE A 173 -2.55 17.69 17.24
C ILE A 173 -3.09 16.27 17.09
N LYS A 174 -2.30 15.36 16.53
CA LYS A 174 -2.73 13.99 16.18
C LYS A 174 -2.99 13.11 17.40
N THR A 175 -2.27 13.31 18.50
CA THR A 175 -2.49 12.55 19.75
C THR A 175 -3.76 12.97 20.50
N ARG A 176 -4.43 14.06 20.09
CA ARG A 176 -5.58 14.65 20.80
C ARG A 176 -6.81 14.73 19.89
N PRO A 177 -7.85 13.90 20.11
CA PRO A 177 -9.04 13.85 19.23
C PRO A 177 -9.79 15.17 19.06
N LEU A 178 -9.80 16.03 20.09
CA LEU A 178 -10.40 17.36 19.99
C LEU A 178 -9.57 18.30 19.09
N GLN A 179 -8.25 18.31 19.26
CA GLN A 179 -7.35 19.17 18.48
C GLN A 179 -7.32 18.74 17.02
N ALA A 180 -7.29 17.43 16.74
CA ALA A 180 -7.38 16.91 15.38
C ALA A 180 -8.67 17.38 14.66
N ARG A 181 -9.84 17.31 15.34
CA ARG A 181 -11.12 17.79 14.79
C ARG A 181 -11.15 19.30 14.57
N LEU A 182 -10.61 20.08 15.50
CA LEU A 182 -10.53 21.54 15.37
C LEU A 182 -9.60 21.95 14.23
N PHE A 183 -8.43 21.31 14.12
CA PHE A 183 -7.47 21.55 13.06
C PHE A 183 -8.04 21.20 11.68
N GLN A 184 -8.78 20.10 11.56
CA GLN A 184 -9.47 19.75 10.31
C GLN A 184 -10.48 20.84 9.90
N LYS A 185 -11.28 21.37 10.84
CA LYS A 185 -12.19 22.49 10.55
C LYS A 185 -11.45 23.75 10.12
N LEU A 186 -10.31 24.04 10.73
CA LEU A 186 -9.46 25.19 10.37
C LEU A 186 -8.97 25.08 8.92
N LEU A 187 -8.49 23.89 8.51
CA LEU A 187 -8.02 23.62 7.14
C LEU A 187 -9.15 23.78 6.11
N LEU A 188 -10.33 23.24 6.40
CA LEU A 188 -11.50 23.38 5.52
C LEU A 188 -11.96 24.84 5.36
N HIS A 189 -11.75 25.68 6.39
CA HIS A 189 -12.03 27.11 6.30
C HIS A 189 -10.96 27.90 5.55
N THR A 190 -9.74 27.37 5.40
CA THR A 190 -8.64 28.03 4.69
C THR A 190 -8.51 27.59 3.23
N GLU A 191 -9.11 26.47 2.84
CA GLU A 191 -9.22 26.01 1.43
C GLU A 191 -10.30 26.74 0.61
N VAL A 192 -10.78 27.91 1.03
CA VAL A 192 -11.58 28.80 0.18
C VAL A 192 -10.65 29.75 -0.57
N ARG A 193 -10.07 29.27 -1.68
CA ARG A 193 -9.69 30.09 -2.84
C ARG A 193 -9.32 29.24 -4.06
#